data_AF-A0A2M8IY91-F1
#
_entry.id   AF-A0A2M8IY91-F1
#
_cell.length_a   1.000
_cell.length_b   1.000
_cell.length_c   1.000
_cell.angle_alpha   90.00
_cell.angle_beta   90.00
_cell.angle_gamma   90.00
#
_symmetry.space_group_name_H-M   'P 1'
#
loop_
_entity.id
_entity.type
_entity.pdbx_description
1 polymer ?
#
loop_
_entity_poly.entity_id
_entity_poly.type
_entity_poly.pdbx_seq_one_letter_code
_entity_poly.pdbx_strand_id
1 'polypeptide(L)'
;MNGAAALRGTWATVPLILGATILAGTAIGETRLPFLTVWNTLANHLWDAGHSVDRIEAGIVWSYRLPRAIVAAACGAGLALTGVVLQALLRNPLADPYLMGLSAGASTGAVLVTVAGFGAGAVSMS
;
A
#
# COMPACT_ATOMS: atom_id res chain seq x y z
N MET A 1 12.91 -33.48 -11.02
CA MET A 1 13.33 -32.21 -11.65
C MET A 1 12.20 -31.16 -11.77
N ASN A 2 11.00 -31.37 -11.17
CA ASN A 2 9.85 -30.46 -11.32
C ASN A 2 9.72 -29.37 -10.23
N GLY A 3 10.50 -29.43 -9.15
CA GLY A 3 10.37 -28.49 -8.02
C GLY A 3 10.86 -27.07 -8.32
N ALA A 4 11.89 -26.91 -9.15
CA ALA A 4 12.46 -25.61 -9.49
C ALA A 4 11.56 -24.78 -10.43
N ALA A 5 10.76 -25.45 -11.29
CA ALA A 5 9.79 -24.78 -12.15
C ALA A 5 8.55 -24.31 -11.36
N ALA A 6 8.08 -25.11 -10.40
CA ALA A 6 6.99 -24.73 -9.50
C ALA A 6 7.39 -23.54 -8.60
N LEU A 7 8.61 -23.56 -8.08
CA LEU A 7 9.18 -22.43 -7.34
C LEU A 7 9.40 -21.20 -8.23
N ARG A 8 9.66 -21.31 -9.53
CA ARG A 8 9.75 -20.11 -10.39
C ARG A 8 8.38 -19.51 -10.69
N GLY A 9 7.34 -20.33 -10.82
CA GLY A 9 5.96 -19.89 -11.04
C GLY A 9 5.39 -19.12 -9.86
N THR A 10 5.67 -19.54 -8.63
CA THR A 10 5.14 -18.88 -7.41
C THR A 10 5.69 -17.48 -7.18
N TRP A 11 6.91 -17.18 -7.63
CA TRP A 11 7.48 -15.83 -7.48
C TRP A 11 6.91 -14.87 -8.52
N ALA A 12 6.54 -15.39 -9.69
CA ALA A 12 5.82 -14.61 -10.71
C ALA A 12 4.38 -14.30 -10.30
N THR A 13 3.74 -15.12 -9.45
CA THR A 13 2.37 -14.85 -8.99
C THR A 13 2.29 -13.73 -7.95
N VAL A 14 3.34 -13.47 -7.17
CA VAL A 14 3.35 -12.42 -6.14
C VAL A 14 3.08 -11.01 -6.72
N PRO A 15 3.83 -10.52 -7.74
CA PRO A 15 3.57 -9.19 -8.30
C PRO A 15 2.21 -9.11 -9.00
N LEU A 16 1.73 -10.21 -9.59
CA LEU A 16 0.41 -10.27 -10.22
C LEU A 16 -0.71 -10.13 -9.17
N ILE A 17 -0.62 -10.86 -8.06
CA ILE A 17 -1.57 -10.76 -6.96
C ILE A 17 -1.52 -9.36 -6.35
N LEU A 18 -0.32 -8.80 -6.14
CA LEU A 18 -0.16 -7.45 -5.61
C LEU A 18 -0.77 -6.40 -6.54
N GLY A 19 -0.54 -6.50 -7.85
CA GLY A 19 -1.17 -5.62 -8.83
C GLY A 19 -2.69 -5.74 -8.82
N ALA A 20 -3.22 -6.96 -8.77
CA ALA A 20 -4.66 -7.22 -8.69
C ALA A 20 -5.28 -6.66 -7.40
N THR A 21 -4.61 -6.78 -6.24
CA THR A 21 -5.13 -6.24 -4.97
C THR A 21 -5.06 -4.72 -4.92
N ILE A 22 -4.04 -4.09 -5.50
CA ILE A 22 -3.99 -2.63 -5.64
C ILE A 22 -5.13 -2.15 -6.54
N LEU A 23 -5.34 -2.78 -7.70
CA LEU A 23 -6.46 -2.45 -8.59
C LEU A 23 -7.81 -2.63 -7.89
N ALA A 24 -8.00 -3.74 -7.18
CA ALA A 24 -9.20 -3.96 -6.37
C ALA A 24 -9.38 -2.89 -5.29
N GLY A 25 -8.30 -2.48 -4.63
CA GLY A 25 -8.29 -1.40 -3.63
C GLY A 25 -8.63 -0.03 -4.20
N THR A 26 -8.34 0.21 -5.49
CA THR A 26 -8.79 1.42 -6.19
C THR A 26 -10.26 1.37 -6.61
N ALA A 27 -10.75 0.19 -6.99
CA ALA A 27 -12.11 0.00 -7.46
C ALA A 27 -13.14 -0.01 -6.32
N ILE A 28 -12.79 -0.60 -5.17
CA ILE A 28 -13.68 -0.78 -4.03
C ILE A 28 -13.59 0.44 -3.10
N GLY A 29 -14.69 1.15 -2.91
CA GLY A 29 -14.74 2.27 -1.96
C GLY A 29 -16.16 2.69 -1.62
N GLU A 30 -16.26 3.69 -0.74
CA GLU A 30 -17.51 4.18 -0.13
C GLU A 30 -18.49 4.76 -1.18
N THR A 31 -17.95 5.39 -2.21
CA THR A 31 -18.71 5.80 -3.40
C THR A 31 -18.74 4.68 -4.45
N ARG A 32 -19.94 4.28 -4.90
CA ARG A 32 -20.10 3.26 -5.94
C ARG A 32 -19.72 3.84 -7.30
N LEU A 33 -18.46 3.66 -7.70
CA LEU A 33 -17.97 4.01 -9.03
C LEU A 33 -18.03 2.79 -9.95
N PRO A 34 -18.51 2.92 -11.20
CA PRO A 34 -18.42 1.87 -12.19
C PRO A 34 -16.96 1.45 -12.40
N PHE A 35 -16.70 0.15 -12.54
CA PHE A 35 -15.35 -0.36 -12.82
C PHE A 35 -14.73 0.30 -14.07
N LEU A 36 -15.57 0.58 -15.08
CA LEU A 36 -15.19 1.30 -16.30
C LEU A 36 -14.67 2.72 -16.02
N THR A 37 -15.27 3.45 -15.08
CA THR A 37 -14.80 4.79 -14.69
C THR A 37 -13.43 4.74 -14.03
N VAL A 38 -13.20 3.75 -13.17
CA VAL A 38 -11.90 3.52 -12.52
C VAL A 38 -10.85 3.19 -13.57
N TRP A 39 -11.15 2.28 -14.50
CA TRP A 39 -10.27 1.93 -15.60
C TRP A 39 -9.96 3.13 -16.50
N ASN A 40 -10.98 3.90 -16.90
CA ASN A 40 -10.80 5.08 -17.73
C ASN A 40 -9.98 6.18 -17.02
N THR A 41 -10.14 6.34 -15.71
CA THR A 41 -9.33 7.29 -14.92
C THR A 41 -7.86 6.88 -14.90
N LEU A 42 -7.60 5.59 -14.65
CA LEU A 42 -6.24 5.05 -14.67
C LEU A 42 -5.64 5.16 -16.07
N ALA A 43 -6.39 4.83 -17.12
CA ALA A 43 -5.96 4.94 -18.51
C ALA A 43 -5.64 6.39 -18.91
N ASN A 44 -6.45 7.36 -18.47
CA ASN A 44 -6.19 8.77 -18.71
C ASN A 44 -4.91 9.26 -18.02
N HIS A 45 -4.67 8.91 -16.76
CA HIS A 45 -3.48 9.37 -16.05
C HIS A 45 -2.19 8.61 -16.42
N LEU A 46 -2.29 7.33 -16.82
CA LEU A 46 -1.13 6.50 -17.18
C LEU A 46 -0.76 6.57 -18.67
N TRP A 47 -1.76 6.69 -19.55
CA TRP A 47 -1.60 6.56 -21.01
C TRP A 47 -2.20 7.73 -21.81
N ASP A 48 -2.72 8.77 -21.15
CA ASP A 48 -3.38 9.92 -21.80
C ASP A 48 -4.48 9.51 -22.80
N ALA A 49 -5.29 8.53 -22.40
CA ALA A 49 -6.30 7.88 -23.26
C ALA A 49 -7.50 8.77 -23.68
N GLY A 50 -7.60 10.01 -23.17
CA GLY A 50 -8.60 10.99 -23.60
C GLY A 50 -10.06 10.67 -23.29
N HIS A 51 -10.35 9.76 -22.36
CA HIS A 51 -11.73 9.41 -21.98
C HIS A 51 -12.40 10.54 -21.20
N SER A 52 -13.68 10.81 -21.47
CA SER A 52 -14.47 11.76 -20.66
C SER A 52 -14.83 11.13 -19.31
N VAL A 53 -14.17 11.58 -18.25
CA VAL A 53 -14.45 11.18 -16.85
C VAL A 53 -14.70 12.44 -16.03
N ASP A 54 -15.64 12.38 -15.09
CA ASP A 54 -15.90 13.48 -14.17
C ASP A 54 -14.67 13.79 -13.31
N ARG A 55 -14.39 15.08 -13.08
CA ARG A 55 -13.17 15.52 -12.37
C ARG A 55 -13.18 15.09 -10.91
N ILE A 56 -14.34 15.02 -10.25
CA ILE A 56 -14.46 14.59 -8.86
C ILE A 56 -14.22 13.09 -8.77
N GLU A 57 -14.82 12.30 -9.66
CA GLU A 57 -14.62 10.85 -9.72
C GLU A 57 -13.15 10.50 -10.01
N ALA A 58 -12.53 11.21 -10.96
CA ALA A 58 -11.13 11.05 -11.28
C ALA A 58 -10.21 11.36 -10.09
N GLY A 59 -10.50 12.46 -9.36
CA GLY A 59 -9.77 12.84 -8.15
C GLY A 59 -9.91 11.82 -7.02
N ILE A 60 -11.10 11.23 -6.83
CA ILE A 60 -11.31 10.17 -5.83
C ILE A 60 -10.44 8.95 -6.15
N VAL A 61 -10.38 8.52 -7.41
CA VAL A 61 -9.59 7.35 -7.80
C VAL A 61 -8.09 7.65 -7.70
N TRP A 62 -7.63 8.74 -8.29
CA TRP A 62 -6.21 9.05 -8.45
C TRP A 62 -5.56 9.67 -7.20
N SER A 63 -6.23 10.61 -6.53
CA SER A 63 -5.64 11.37 -5.41
C SER A 63 -5.96 10.79 -4.05
N TYR A 64 -6.98 9.93 -3.93
CA TYR A 64 -7.40 9.34 -2.66
C TYR A 64 -7.21 7.83 -2.62
N ARG A 65 -7.87 7.08 -3.52
CA ARG A 65 -7.89 5.61 -3.43
C ARG A 65 -6.55 4.97 -3.83
N LEU A 66 -5.94 5.42 -4.92
CA LEU A 66 -4.67 4.87 -5.40
C LEU A 66 -3.51 5.09 -4.40
N PRO A 67 -3.29 6.30 -3.85
CA PRO A 67 -2.26 6.52 -2.83
C PRO A 67 -2.52 5.67 -1.58
N ARG A 68 -3.78 5.55 -1.14
CA ARG A 68 -4.14 4.70 0.01
C ARG A 68 -3.80 3.23 -0.23
N ALA A 69 -4.13 2.69 -1.41
CA ALA A 69 -3.82 1.31 -1.76
C ALA A 69 -2.30 1.04 -1.80
N ILE A 70 -1.52 1.99 -2.35
CA ILE A 70 -0.05 1.90 -2.40
C ILE A 70 0.55 1.92 -0.98
N VAL A 71 0.11 2.84 -0.12
CA VAL A 71 0.57 2.92 1.26
C VAL A 71 0.23 1.64 2.02
N ALA A 72 -0.98 1.10 1.86
CA ALA A 72 -1.37 -0.16 2.48
C ALA A 72 -0.49 -1.34 2.03
N ALA A 73 -0.18 -1.42 0.73
CA ALA A 73 0.74 -2.42 0.18
C ALA A 73 2.16 -2.28 0.77
N ALA A 74 2.67 -1.05 0.85
CA ALA A 74 3.99 -0.76 1.42
C ALA A 74 4.05 -1.11 2.92
N CYS A 75 3.04 -0.76 3.70
CA CYS A 75 2.93 -1.13 5.11
C CYS A 75 2.89 -2.66 5.28
N GLY A 76 2.10 -3.36 4.49
CA GLY A 76 2.03 -4.83 4.52
C GLY A 76 3.37 -5.48 4.20
N ALA A 77 4.08 -4.99 3.18
CA ALA A 77 5.43 -5.46 2.86
C ALA A 77 6.43 -5.18 4.00
N GLY A 78 6.37 -4.00 4.60
CA GLY A 78 7.20 -3.63 5.76
C GLY A 78 6.97 -4.54 6.96
N LEU A 79 5.70 -4.86 7.27
CA LEU A 79 5.35 -5.81 8.34
C LEU A 79 5.86 -7.22 8.05
N ALA A 80 5.70 -7.70 6.81
CA ALA A 80 6.21 -9.01 6.39
C ALA A 80 7.73 -9.10 6.52
N LEU A 81 8.46 -8.07 6.07
CA LEU A 81 9.91 -7.98 6.20
C LEU A 81 10.35 -7.95 7.67
N THR A 82 9.69 -7.13 8.48
CA THR A 82 9.99 -7.04 9.92
C THR A 82 9.79 -8.40 10.60
N GLY A 83 8.71 -9.13 10.26
CA GLY A 83 8.45 -10.47 10.76
C GLY A 83 9.59 -11.45 10.43
N VAL A 84 10.01 -11.51 9.16
CA VAL A 84 11.10 -12.41 8.74
C VAL A 84 12.43 -12.05 9.42
N VAL A 85 12.74 -10.76 9.54
CA VAL A 85 13.97 -10.29 10.21
C VAL A 85 13.97 -10.70 11.69
N LEU A 86 12.87 -10.49 12.41
CA LEU A 86 12.77 -10.88 13.82
C LEU A 86 12.82 -12.40 14.00
N GLN A 87 12.11 -13.16 13.17
CA GLN A 87 12.18 -14.61 13.18
C GLN A 87 13.62 -15.12 12.98
N ALA A 88 14.39 -14.49 12.10
CA ALA A 88 15.79 -14.83 11.85
C ALA A 88 16.73 -14.47 13.02
N LEU A 89 16.56 -13.27 13.60
CA LEU A 89 17.38 -12.79 14.73
C LEU A 89 17.14 -13.61 15.99
N LEU A 90 15.87 -13.89 16.30
CA LEU A 90 15.51 -14.68 17.48
C LEU A 90 15.61 -16.19 17.24
N ARG A 91 15.80 -16.62 15.99
CA ARG A 91 15.75 -18.02 15.57
C ARG A 91 14.49 -18.73 16.08
N ASN A 92 13.39 -17.97 16.16
CA ASN A 92 12.11 -18.44 16.67
C ASN A 92 11.02 -18.14 15.63
N PRO A 93 10.45 -19.17 14.98
CA PRO A 93 9.42 -18.98 13.96
C PRO A 93 8.10 -18.41 14.51
N LEU A 94 7.93 -18.37 15.83
CA LEU A 94 6.76 -17.80 16.51
C LEU A 94 6.97 -16.34 16.96
N ALA A 95 8.13 -15.74 16.67
CA ALA A 95 8.38 -14.34 17.02
C ALA A 95 7.48 -13.39 16.22
N ASP A 96 6.71 -12.57 16.95
CA ASP A 96 5.82 -11.53 16.38
C ASP A 96 6.40 -10.13 16.68
N PRO A 97 6.58 -9.26 15.67
CA PRO A 97 7.00 -7.86 15.83
C PRO A 97 6.23 -7.04 16.84
N TYR A 98 4.93 -7.26 16.98
CA TYR A 98 4.08 -6.44 17.84
C TYR A 98 4.38 -6.63 19.34
N LEU A 99 4.92 -7.80 19.73
CA LEU A 99 5.17 -8.13 21.13
C LEU A 99 6.46 -7.53 21.70
N MET A 100 7.35 -6.99 20.87
CA MET A 100 8.68 -6.49 21.28
C MET A 100 8.72 -4.98 21.54
N GLY A 101 7.57 -4.31 21.69
CA GLY A 101 7.51 -2.88 21.98
C GLY A 101 7.75 -1.95 20.79
N LEU A 102 7.95 -2.50 19.58
CA LEU A 102 8.11 -1.74 18.33
C LEU A 102 6.93 -0.79 18.06
N SER A 103 5.69 -1.27 18.27
CA SER A 103 4.49 -0.44 18.07
C SER A 103 4.36 0.67 19.13
N ALA A 104 4.73 0.40 20.38
CA ALA A 104 4.70 1.40 21.45
C ALA A 104 5.73 2.51 21.18
N GLY A 105 6.95 2.14 20.78
CA GLY A 105 8.01 3.09 20.40
C GLY A 105 7.62 3.95 19.20
N ALA A 106 7.02 3.35 18.16
CA ALA A 106 6.52 4.09 17.00
C ALA A 106 5.44 5.14 17.37
N SER A 107 4.45 4.74 18.18
CA SER A 107 3.41 5.66 18.65
C SER A 107 3.96 6.78 19.53
N THR A 108 4.84 6.46 20.48
CA THR A 108 5.49 7.48 21.31
C THR A 108 6.31 8.45 20.45
N GLY A 109 7.07 7.96 19.46
CA GLY A 109 7.82 8.80 18.53
C GLY A 109 6.92 9.73 17.71
N ALA A 110 5.82 9.21 17.17
CA ALA A 110 4.85 10.01 16.42
C ALA A 110 4.23 11.12 17.28
N VAL A 111 3.84 10.81 18.52
CA VAL A 111 3.33 11.79 19.49
C VAL A 111 4.40 12.83 19.84
N LEU A 112 5.64 12.39 20.09
CA LEU A 112 6.74 13.29 20.42
C LEU A 112 7.01 14.31 19.31
N VAL A 113 7.09 13.88 18.04
CA VAL A 113 7.28 14.77 16.90
C VAL A 113 6.10 15.75 16.76
N THR A 114 4.87 15.25 16.94
CA THR A 114 3.65 16.06 16.87
C THR A 114 3.63 17.15 17.94
N VAL A 115 3.95 16.80 19.20
CA VAL A 115 3.96 17.74 20.34
C VAL A 115 5.14 18.71 20.24
N ALA A 116 6.31 18.25 19.80
CA ALA A 116 7.47 19.10 19.62
C ALA A 116 7.34 20.08 18.43
N GLY A 117 6.33 19.89 17.56
CA GLY A 117 6.07 20.77 16.42
C GLY A 117 7.09 20.64 15.28
N PHE A 118 7.92 19.59 15.28
CA PHE A 118 8.85 19.33 14.20
C PHE A 118 8.07 19.03 12.91
N GLY A 119 8.21 19.90 11.91
CA GLY A 119 7.52 19.77 10.62
C GLY A 119 6.18 20.52 10.50
N ALA A 120 5.74 21.23 11.55
CA ALA A 120 4.48 21.99 11.55
C ALA A 120 4.38 23.07 10.44
N GLY A 121 5.52 23.51 9.87
CA GLY A 121 5.57 24.43 8.73
C GLY A 121 6.10 23.81 7.42
N ALA A 122 6.43 22.51 7.40
CA ALA A 122 7.00 21.84 6.23
C ALA A 122 5.94 21.33 5.24
N VAL A 123 4.71 21.09 5.72
CA VAL A 123 3.56 20.72 4.89
C VAL A 123 2.85 21.99 4.48
N SER A 124 3.26 22.58 3.36
CA SER A 124 2.49 23.68 2.75
C SER A 124 1.16 23.13 2.26
N MET A 125 0.06 23.73 2.72
CA MET A 125 -1.29 23.51 2.17
C MET A 125 -1.39 24.24 0.83
N SER A 126 -0.75 23.71 -0.21
CA SER A 126 -0.89 24.17 -1.60
C SER A 126 -1.91 23.31 -2.34
#